data_AF-A0A958C073-F1
#
_entry.id   AF-A0A958C073-F1
#
_cell.length_a   1.000
_cell.length_b   1.000
_cell.length_c   1.000
_cell.angle_alpha   90.00
_cell.angle_beta   90.00
_cell.angle_gamma   90.00
#
_symmetry.space_group_name_H-M   'P 1'
#
loop_
_entity.id
_entity.type
_entity.pdbx_description
1 polymer ?
#
loop_
_entity_poly.entity_id
_entity_poly.type
_entity_poly.pdbx_seq_one_letter_code
_entity_poly.pdbx_strand_id
1 'polypeptide(L)'
;FLQVWHEDYFAELGQVAGQHGITLEIGMGMHLMAEHQGQPFWQAYLRGLQAAKAAGATFHFGSDAHHLFVVARLDWLQPTLEKLGFTPEDIRFPPNPRQTL
;
A
#
# COMPACT_ATOMS: atom_id res chain seq x y z
N PHE A 1 6.38 12.52 -11.83
CA PHE A 1 6.01 11.47 -10.85
C PHE A 1 5.72 12.07 -9.48
N LEU A 2 6.68 12.74 -8.81
CA LEU A 2 6.44 13.40 -7.52
C LEU A 2 5.40 14.54 -7.53
N GLN A 3 5.23 15.22 -8.67
CA GLN A 3 4.29 16.35 -8.81
C GLN A 3 2.80 15.98 -8.67
N VAL A 4 2.46 14.70 -8.64
CA VAL A 4 1.08 14.22 -8.41
C VAL A 4 0.92 13.55 -7.05
N TRP A 5 2.00 13.51 -6.25
CA TRP A 5 2.00 12.89 -4.93
C TRP A 5 1.86 13.95 -3.85
N HIS A 6 0.61 14.38 -3.69
CA HIS A 6 0.19 15.32 -2.66
C HIS A 6 -0.80 14.64 -1.73
N GLU A 7 -0.70 14.95 -0.44
CA GLU A 7 -1.53 14.33 0.61
C GLU A 7 -3.02 14.50 0.34
N ASP A 8 -3.45 15.68 -0.13
CA ASP A 8 -4.85 15.96 -0.46
C ASP A 8 -5.39 15.01 -1.54
N TYR A 9 -4.58 14.72 -2.56
CA TYR A 9 -4.97 13.80 -3.62
C TYR A 9 -5.10 12.36 -3.11
N PHE A 10 -4.20 11.93 -2.23
CA PHE A 10 -4.32 10.62 -1.59
C PHE A 10 -5.50 10.54 -0.62
N ALA A 11 -5.80 11.61 0.10
CA ALA A 11 -6.99 11.68 0.97
C ALA A 11 -8.27 11.54 0.14
N GLU A 12 -8.37 12.25 -0.99
CA GLU A 12 -9.50 12.11 -1.93
C GLU A 12 -9.63 10.69 -2.46
N LEU A 13 -8.53 10.08 -2.91
CA LEU A 13 -8.51 8.68 -3.33
C LEU A 13 -8.98 7.74 -2.23
N GLY A 14 -8.53 7.96 -0.99
CA GLY A 14 -8.92 7.14 0.15
C GLY A 14 -10.40 7.28 0.49
N GLN A 15 -10.95 8.49 0.42
CA GLN A 15 -12.37 8.74 0.62
C GLN A 15 -13.21 8.03 -0.45
N VAL A 16 -12.85 8.18 -1.73
CA VAL A 16 -13.55 7.51 -2.84
C VAL A 16 -13.46 6.00 -2.69
N ALA A 17 -12.28 5.46 -2.39
CA ALA A 17 -12.09 4.03 -2.20
C ALA A 17 -12.97 3.50 -1.06
N GLY A 18 -12.98 4.17 0.10
CA GLY A 18 -13.81 3.83 1.25
C GLY A 18 -15.30 3.85 0.93
N GLN A 19 -15.80 4.88 0.24
CA GLN A 19 -17.21 5.02 -0.16
C GLN A 19 -17.69 3.89 -1.07
N HIS A 20 -16.81 3.36 -1.90
CA HIS A 20 -17.14 2.31 -2.88
C HIS A 20 -16.71 0.90 -2.46
N GLY A 21 -16.15 0.73 -1.27
CA GLY A 21 -15.62 -0.57 -0.81
C GLY A 21 -14.44 -1.06 -1.65
N ILE A 22 -13.69 -0.16 -2.27
CA ILE A 22 -12.51 -0.45 -3.08
C ILE A 22 -11.29 -0.57 -2.15
N THR A 23 -10.46 -1.57 -2.40
CA THR A 23 -9.16 -1.74 -1.74
C THR A 23 -8.06 -1.21 -2.64
N LEU A 24 -7.16 -0.39 -2.10
CA LEU A 24 -6.02 0.15 -2.83
C LEU A 24 -4.83 -0.81 -2.78
N GLU A 25 -4.14 -0.99 -3.90
CA GLU A 25 -2.91 -1.79 -3.94
C GLU A 25 -1.70 -0.98 -3.47
N ILE A 26 -0.91 -1.54 -2.55
CA ILE A 26 0.47 -1.14 -2.34
C ILE A 26 1.36 -2.15 -3.06
N GLY A 27 1.88 -1.74 -4.23
CA GLY A 27 2.79 -2.53 -5.04
C GLY A 27 4.21 -2.53 -4.45
N MET A 28 4.77 -3.72 -4.24
CA MET A 28 6.13 -3.88 -3.69
C MET A 28 7.19 -3.18 -4.56
N GLY A 29 7.04 -3.22 -5.89
CA GLY A 29 7.93 -2.50 -6.81
C GLY A 29 7.96 -1.00 -6.54
N MET A 30 6.79 -0.39 -6.30
CA MET A 30 6.69 1.03 -5.96
C MET A 30 7.25 1.35 -4.57
N HIS A 31 6.99 0.49 -3.58
CA HIS A 31 7.57 0.62 -2.25
C HIS A 31 9.11 0.60 -2.30
N LEU A 32 9.69 -0.41 -2.95
CA LEU A 32 11.14 -0.53 -3.10
C LEU A 32 11.74 0.65 -3.86
N MET A 33 11.08 1.11 -4.93
CA MET A 33 11.51 2.31 -5.64
C MET A 33 11.52 3.54 -4.72
N ALA A 34 10.48 3.71 -3.88
CA ALA A 34 10.38 4.82 -2.94
C ALA A 34 11.50 4.79 -1.89
N GLU A 35 11.86 3.62 -1.37
CA GLU A 35 12.98 3.46 -0.42
C GLU A 35 14.33 3.89 -1.02
N HIS A 36 14.54 3.68 -2.33
CA HIS A 36 15.81 3.95 -3.00
C HIS A 36 15.88 5.31 -3.71
N GLN A 37 14.76 6.02 -3.87
CA GLN A 37 14.68 7.36 -4.45
C GLN A 37 15.18 8.48 -3.52
N GLY A 38 15.34 8.19 -2.22
CA GLY A 38 15.83 9.13 -1.21
C GLY A 38 14.74 9.65 -0.26
N GLN A 39 15.18 10.28 0.84
CA GLN A 39 14.30 10.68 1.94
C GLN A 39 13.11 11.57 1.56
N PRO A 40 13.24 12.59 0.70
CA PRO A 40 12.09 13.41 0.32
C PRO A 40 10.98 12.61 -0.37
N PHE A 41 11.37 11.67 -1.24
CA PHE A 41 10.44 10.82 -1.97
C PHE A 41 9.75 9.84 -1.03
N TRP A 42 10.54 9.17 -0.18
CA TRP A 42 10.02 8.26 0.84
C TRP A 42 8.99 8.94 1.76
N GLN A 43 9.29 10.16 2.21
CA GLN A 43 8.40 10.91 3.09
C GLN A 43 7.10 11.33 2.39
N ALA A 44 7.17 11.74 1.12
CA ALA A 44 5.97 12.05 0.33
C ALA A 44 5.09 10.79 0.12
N TYR A 45 5.71 9.65 -0.19
CA TYR A 45 5.04 8.36 -0.30
C TYR A 45 4.32 7.98 0.99
N LEU A 46 5.03 8.04 2.12
CA LEU A 46 4.51 7.68 3.43
C LEU A 46 3.32 8.55 3.82
N ARG A 47 3.46 9.88 3.70
CA ARG A 47 2.37 10.82 4.04
C ARG A 47 1.15 10.63 3.12
N GLY A 48 1.35 10.35 1.84
CA GLY A 48 0.27 10.01 0.92
C GLY A 48 -0.50 8.77 1.38
N LEU A 49 0.19 7.66 1.65
CA LEU A 49 -0.45 6.44 2.13
C LEU A 49 -1.19 6.63 3.47
N GLN A 50 -0.60 7.39 4.39
CA GLN A 50 -1.23 7.72 5.67
C GLN A 50 -2.47 8.60 5.51
N ALA A 51 -2.45 9.56 4.58
CA ALA A 51 -3.60 10.39 4.26
C ALA A 51 -4.75 9.56 3.67
N ALA A 52 -4.45 8.65 2.74
CA ALA A 52 -5.44 7.72 2.19
C ALA A 52 -6.04 6.82 3.28
N LYS A 53 -5.19 6.27 4.17
CA LYS A 53 -5.64 5.48 5.34
C LYS A 53 -6.58 6.27 6.25
N ALA A 54 -6.19 7.49 6.63
CA ALA A 54 -7.00 8.36 7.49
C ALA A 54 -8.36 8.71 6.87
N ALA A 55 -8.44 8.76 5.54
CA ALA A 55 -9.67 9.01 4.78
C ALA A 55 -10.57 7.77 4.60
N GLY A 56 -10.18 6.61 5.13
CA GLY A 56 -10.98 5.38 5.11
C GLY A 56 -10.57 4.36 4.04
N ALA A 57 -9.42 4.54 3.39
CA ALA A 57 -8.88 3.50 2.52
C ALA A 57 -8.59 2.22 3.29
N THR A 58 -8.80 1.09 2.62
CA THR A 58 -8.22 -0.20 3.00
C THR A 58 -7.22 -0.61 1.92
N PHE A 59 -6.20 -1.38 2.31
CA PHE A 59 -5.10 -1.71 1.39
C PHE A 59 -4.97 -3.20 1.20
N HIS A 60 -4.41 -3.62 0.07
CA HIS A 60 -3.79 -4.94 -0.05
C HIS A 60 -2.34 -4.77 -0.47
N PHE A 61 -1.51 -5.76 -0.12
CA PHE A 61 -0.12 -5.79 -0.56
C PHE A 61 0.03 -6.73 -1.74
N GLY A 62 0.46 -6.16 -2.86
CA GLY A 62 0.75 -6.89 -4.09
C GLY A 62 2.23 -6.84 -4.42
N SER A 63 2.75 -7.92 -4.98
CA SER A 63 4.14 -7.93 -5.45
C SER A 63 4.32 -7.21 -6.79
N ASP A 64 3.26 -7.16 -7.60
CA ASP A 64 3.28 -6.78 -9.02
C ASP A 64 4.48 -7.39 -9.78
N ALA A 65 4.78 -8.66 -9.44
CA ALA A 65 5.98 -9.33 -9.89
C ALA A 65 5.81 -9.84 -11.33
N HIS A 66 6.60 -9.30 -12.26
CA HIS A 66 6.72 -9.84 -13.62
C HIS A 66 7.73 -11.00 -13.73
N HIS A 67 8.41 -11.34 -12.62
CA HIS A 67 9.39 -12.42 -12.53
C HIS A 67 9.26 -13.16 -11.19
N LEU A 68 9.50 -14.48 -11.19
CA LEU A 68 9.33 -15.34 -10.00
C LEU A 68 10.18 -14.92 -8.79
N PHE A 69 11.34 -14.32 -9.02
CA PHE A 69 12.22 -13.83 -7.94
C PHE A 69 11.66 -12.61 -7.19
N VAL A 70 10.64 -11.95 -7.76
CA VAL A 70 10.02 -10.73 -7.23
C VAL A 70 8.67 -11.05 -6.58
N VAL A 71 8.18 -12.29 -6.68
CA VAL A 71 6.99 -12.73 -5.94
C VAL A 71 7.26 -12.45 -4.47
N ALA A 72 6.53 -11.47 -3.93
CA ALA A 72 6.84 -10.88 -2.64
C ALA A 72 6.95 -11.99 -1.61
N ARG A 73 8.15 -12.14 -1.05
CA ARG A 73 8.33 -13.08 0.03
C ARG A 73 7.54 -12.55 1.23
N LEU A 74 6.70 -13.40 1.80
CA LEU A 74 5.81 -13.04 2.92
C LEU A 74 6.59 -12.49 4.13
N ASP A 75 7.87 -12.86 4.27
CA ASP A 75 8.77 -12.35 5.30
C ASP A 75 9.07 -10.84 5.16
N TRP A 76 8.84 -10.24 4.00
CA TRP A 76 9.02 -8.80 3.77
C TRP A 76 7.78 -7.98 4.06
N LEU A 77 6.60 -8.61 4.15
CA LEU A 77 5.34 -7.92 4.37
C LEU A 77 5.33 -7.24 5.74
N GLN A 78 5.62 -7.99 6.80
CA GLN A 78 5.56 -7.48 8.18
C GLN A 78 6.51 -6.27 8.39
N PRO A 79 7.82 -6.33 8.04
CA PRO A 79 8.70 -5.16 8.16
C PRO A 79 8.25 -3.98 7.30
N THR A 80 7.64 -4.22 6.15
CA THR A 80 7.15 -3.17 5.27
C THR A 80 5.97 -2.44 5.89
N LEU A 81 5.00 -3.18 6.46
CA LEU A 81 3.86 -2.60 7.17
C LEU A 81 4.32 -1.74 8.34
N GLU A 82 5.26 -2.24 9.14
CA GLU A 82 5.83 -1.52 10.27
C GLU A 82 6.47 -0.19 9.83
N LYS A 83 7.26 -0.19 8.76
CA LYS A 83 7.86 1.03 8.19
C LYS A 83 6.82 2.05 7.72
N LEU A 84 5.66 1.58 7.26
CA LEU A 84 4.56 2.44 6.81
C LEU A 84 3.67 2.93 7.96
N GLY A 85 3.84 2.39 9.18
CA GLY A 85 2.93 2.64 10.29
C GLY A 85 1.58 1.95 10.12
N PHE A 86 1.57 0.84 9.39
CA PHE A 86 0.38 0.04 9.12
C PHE A 86 0.34 -1.14 10.09
N THR A 87 -0.87 -1.55 10.45
CA THR A 87 -1.14 -2.76 11.22
C THR A 87 -1.77 -3.82 10.31
N PRO A 88 -1.80 -5.10 10.72
CA PRO A 88 -2.45 -6.15 9.92
C PRO A 88 -3.93 -5.86 9.60
N GLU A 89 -4.63 -5.08 10.43
CA GLU A 89 -6.02 -4.69 10.23
C GLU A 89 -6.22 -3.71 9.07
N ASP A 90 -5.18 -2.96 8.70
CA ASP A 90 -5.19 -2.07 7.52
C ASP A 90 -5.15 -2.85 6.21
N ILE A 91 -4.76 -4.13 6.27
CA ILE A 91 -4.53 -4.99 5.13
C ILE A 91 -5.70 -5.96 4.93
N ARG A 92 -6.33 -5.87 3.76
CA ARG A 92 -7.30 -6.83 3.26
C ARG A 92 -6.57 -7.98 2.60
N PHE A 93 -6.66 -9.14 3.24
CA PHE A 93 -6.29 -10.40 2.62
C PHE A 93 -7.44 -10.92 1.76
N PRO A 94 -7.17 -11.45 0.55
CA PRO A 94 -8.19 -12.16 -0.20
C PRO A 94 -8.74 -13.31 0.64
N PRO A 95 -10.05 -13.63 0.54
CA PRO A 95 -10.64 -14.73 1.28
C PRO A 95 -9.88 -16.02 0.95
N ASN A 96 -9.57 -16.83 1.98
CA ASN A 96 -8.90 -18.10 1.77
C ASN A 96 -9.84 -19.02 0.97
N PRO A 97 -9.50 -19.40 -0.28
CA PRO A 97 -10.39 -20.20 -1.12
C PRO A 97 -10.65 -21.61 -0.56
N ARG A 98 -9.88 -22.04 0.45
CA ARG A 98 -10.06 -23.34 1.13
C ARG A 98 -10.95 -23.28 2.37
N GLN A 99 -11.43 -22.10 2.77
CA GLN A 99 -12.32 -21.93 3.92
C GLN A 99 -13.81 -21.77 3.54
N THR A 100 -14.13 -21.85 2.25
CA THR A 100 -15.50 -21.84 1.70
C THR A 100 -16.07 -23.24 1.43
N LEU A 101 -15.57 -24.28 2.11
CA LEU A 101 -16.08 -25.65 2.06
C LEU A 101 -16.67 -26.07 3.40
#